data_AF-A0A263BU28-F1
#
_entry.id   AF-A0A263BU28-F1
#
_cell.length_a   1.000
_cell.length_b   1.000
_cell.length_c   1.000
_cell.angle_alpha   90.00
_cell.angle_beta   90.00
_cell.angle_gamma   90.00
#
_symmetry.space_group_name_H-M   'P 1'
#
loop_
_entity.id
_entity.type
_entity.pdbx_description
1 polymer ?
#
loop_
_entity_poly.entity_id
_entity_poly.type
_entity_poly.pdbx_seq_one_letter_code
_entity_poly.pdbx_strand_id
1 'polypeptide(L)'
;MNKIGLVLEGGGMRGTYTAGVLEFLMDKNLYFPYVIGVSAGACNGSSYISRQKERNKIVNLEYVNQPQYLSARNFIKKQQLFDMDFIFEELPNIHVPFDYETFKYAKEQFIVGTTDISTGKPIYFSKEQYHDHIPLLLRASSSIPIVAPVVEFEDMKLLDGGIVDPIPIKKSELDGNSFNVVILTRNDDYVKKQTKMKWIAKRFYKEYPALIKVLEERHEIYNNTISYIKDQEEKGNIFVFRPSSRLKVSSIERNTAKLTELYYLGYKDAQTKYEHLLSWIKQRTIDTEEQKDSNHEKVAPIKVV
;
A
#
# COMPACT_ATOMS: atom_id res chain seq x y z
N MET A 1 5.98 -15.56 -13.62
CA MET A 1 5.73 -14.44 -12.69
C MET A 1 6.09 -14.72 -11.21
N ASN A 2 6.49 -15.94 -10.80
CA ASN A 2 6.58 -16.36 -9.38
C ASN A 2 7.56 -15.61 -8.45
N LYS A 3 8.16 -14.49 -8.87
CA LYS A 3 9.04 -13.62 -8.06
C LYS A 3 8.87 -12.13 -8.34
N ILE A 4 7.71 -11.73 -8.87
CA ILE A 4 7.39 -10.31 -9.10
C ILE A 4 6.40 -9.85 -8.04
N GLY A 5 6.85 -8.97 -7.15
CA GLY A 5 6.01 -8.36 -6.13
C GLY A 5 5.29 -7.12 -6.66
N LEU A 6 4.04 -6.91 -6.22
CA LEU A 6 3.29 -5.68 -6.42
C LEU A 6 3.29 -4.87 -5.12
N VAL A 7 3.91 -3.70 -5.13
CA VAL A 7 4.09 -2.84 -3.97
C VAL A 7 3.22 -1.59 -4.10
N LEU A 8 2.36 -1.36 -3.11
CA LEU A 8 1.33 -0.32 -3.13
C LEU A 8 1.63 0.77 -2.09
N GLU A 9 2.00 1.98 -2.55
CA GLU A 9 2.25 3.13 -1.68
C GLU A 9 0.98 3.55 -0.91
N GLY A 10 1.17 3.91 0.37
CA GLY A 10 0.13 4.58 1.15
C GLY A 10 -0.05 6.06 0.79
N GLY A 11 -1.29 6.54 0.75
CA GLY A 11 -1.52 7.90 0.24
C GLY A 11 -2.77 8.62 0.73
N GLY A 12 -3.56 8.02 1.63
CA GLY A 12 -4.94 8.47 1.90
C GLY A 12 -5.71 8.57 0.59
N MET A 13 -6.37 9.71 0.34
CA MET A 13 -7.15 9.94 -0.88
C MET A 13 -6.32 10.02 -2.17
N ARG A 14 -4.98 10.10 -2.09
CA ARG A 14 -4.15 9.91 -3.30
C ARG A 14 -4.14 8.46 -3.79
N GLY A 15 -4.51 7.51 -2.93
CA GLY A 15 -4.70 6.11 -3.29
C GLY A 15 -5.76 5.90 -4.37
N THR A 16 -6.60 6.90 -4.67
CA THR A 16 -7.50 6.86 -5.82
C THR A 16 -6.75 6.68 -7.15
N TYR A 17 -5.50 7.14 -7.26
CA TYR A 17 -4.63 6.81 -8.40
C TYR A 17 -4.37 5.30 -8.50
N THR A 18 -3.96 4.69 -7.38
CA THR A 18 -3.72 3.25 -7.27
C THR A 18 -4.98 2.46 -7.61
N ALA A 19 -6.16 2.91 -7.17
CA ALA A 19 -7.44 2.30 -7.54
C ALA A 19 -7.63 2.24 -9.06
N GLY A 20 -7.35 3.31 -9.79
CA GLY A 20 -7.44 3.34 -11.25
C GLY A 20 -6.44 2.44 -11.95
N VAL A 21 -5.19 2.38 -11.45
CA VAL A 21 -4.17 1.46 -11.98
C VAL A 21 -4.60 0.01 -11.79
N LEU A 22 -5.02 -0.37 -10.58
CA LEU A 22 -5.44 -1.74 -10.27
C LEU A 22 -6.70 -2.14 -11.04
N GLU A 23 -7.64 -1.21 -11.26
CA GLU A 23 -8.82 -1.45 -12.10
C GLU A 23 -8.41 -1.92 -13.50
N PHE A 24 -7.50 -1.18 -14.15
CA PHE A 24 -7.01 -1.54 -15.48
C PHE A 24 -6.30 -2.90 -15.48
N LEU A 25 -5.49 -3.20 -14.45
CA LEU A 25 -4.83 -4.51 -14.33
C LEU A 25 -5.86 -5.65 -14.19
N MET A 26 -6.94 -5.46 -13.42
CA MET A 26 -8.05 -6.42 -13.33
C MET A 26 -8.80 -6.56 -14.66
N ASP A 27 -8.98 -5.48 -15.43
CA ASP A 27 -9.53 -5.53 -16.79
C ASP A 27 -8.71 -6.38 -17.75
N LYS A 28 -7.40 -6.46 -17.49
CA LYS A 28 -6.47 -7.32 -18.24
C LYS A 28 -6.27 -8.70 -17.62
N ASN A 29 -6.98 -9.02 -16.54
CA ASN A 29 -6.79 -10.25 -15.75
C ASN A 29 -5.33 -10.47 -15.32
N LEU A 30 -4.59 -9.39 -15.07
CA LEU A 30 -3.20 -9.44 -14.64
C LEU A 30 -3.14 -9.39 -13.12
N TYR A 31 -2.77 -10.53 -12.50
CA TYR A 31 -2.63 -10.70 -11.05
C TYR A 31 -1.19 -11.05 -10.66
N PHE A 32 -0.62 -10.26 -9.75
CA PHE A 32 0.72 -10.51 -9.23
C PHE A 32 0.66 -11.52 -8.08
N PRO A 33 1.58 -12.50 -8.02
CA PRO A 33 1.54 -13.56 -7.01
C PRO A 33 1.82 -13.07 -5.57
N TYR A 34 2.40 -11.89 -5.43
CA TYR A 34 2.68 -11.25 -4.16
C TYR A 34 2.23 -9.80 -4.23
N VAL A 35 1.40 -9.36 -3.28
CA VAL A 35 0.90 -8.00 -3.17
C VAL A 35 1.15 -7.50 -1.75
N ILE A 36 1.83 -6.37 -1.61
CA ILE A 36 2.04 -5.71 -0.33
C ILE A 36 1.56 -4.26 -0.39
N GLY A 37 0.86 -3.81 0.65
CA GLY A 37 0.38 -2.45 0.73
C GLY A 37 0.35 -1.90 2.15
N VAL A 38 0.28 -0.57 2.23
CA VAL A 38 0.07 0.17 3.47
C VAL A 38 -1.06 1.19 3.30
N SER A 39 -1.86 1.40 4.34
CA SER A 39 -2.95 2.39 4.35
C SER A 39 -3.88 2.21 3.13
N ALA A 40 -4.18 3.29 2.42
CA ALA A 40 -4.95 3.23 1.16
C ALA A 40 -4.39 2.24 0.12
N GLY A 41 -3.08 1.99 0.09
CA GLY A 41 -2.47 0.96 -0.76
C GLY A 41 -2.94 -0.44 -0.37
N ALA A 42 -2.97 -0.76 0.92
CA ALA A 42 -3.48 -2.04 1.42
C ALA A 42 -4.99 -2.18 1.14
N CYS A 43 -5.79 -1.15 1.39
CA CYS A 43 -7.24 -1.17 1.12
C CYS A 43 -7.55 -1.37 -0.36
N ASN A 44 -6.81 -0.70 -1.26
CA ASN A 44 -6.98 -0.91 -2.69
C ASN A 44 -6.52 -2.30 -3.12
N GLY A 45 -5.41 -2.78 -2.54
CA GLY A 45 -4.88 -4.12 -2.76
C GLY A 45 -5.84 -5.22 -2.32
N SER A 46 -6.57 -5.06 -1.22
CA SER A 46 -7.53 -6.09 -0.79
C SER A 46 -8.66 -6.29 -1.80
N SER A 47 -9.22 -5.21 -2.35
CA SER A 47 -10.23 -5.28 -3.43
C SER A 47 -9.66 -5.91 -4.71
N TYR A 48 -8.38 -5.70 -5.00
CA TYR A 48 -7.70 -6.32 -6.14
C TYR A 48 -7.52 -7.84 -5.94
N ILE A 49 -7.12 -8.26 -4.74
CA ILE A 49 -7.05 -9.68 -4.37
C ILE A 49 -8.44 -10.33 -4.43
N SER A 50 -9.48 -9.65 -3.97
CA SER A 50 -10.86 -10.15 -4.03
C SER A 50 -11.52 -10.05 -5.42
N ARG A 51 -10.79 -9.62 -6.46
CA ARG A 51 -11.29 -9.49 -7.84
C ARG A 51 -12.46 -8.51 -8.01
N GLN A 52 -12.60 -7.56 -7.09
CA GLN A 52 -13.73 -6.64 -7.06
C GLN A 52 -13.44 -5.37 -7.86
N LYS A 53 -13.65 -5.47 -9.17
CA LYS A 53 -13.69 -4.32 -10.09
C LYS A 53 -14.70 -3.27 -9.62
N GLU A 54 -14.41 -2.01 -9.93
CA GLU A 54 -15.16 -0.81 -9.54
C GLU A 54 -15.31 -0.55 -8.04
N ARG A 55 -15.06 -1.52 -7.16
CA ARG A 55 -15.22 -1.35 -5.70
C ARG A 55 -14.42 -0.18 -5.18
N ASN A 56 -13.13 -0.11 -5.50
CA ASN A 56 -12.28 0.99 -5.05
C ASN A 56 -12.74 2.34 -5.60
N LYS A 57 -13.35 2.38 -6.79
CA LYS A 57 -13.93 3.60 -7.37
C LYS A 57 -15.15 4.04 -6.56
N ILE A 58 -16.08 3.13 -6.28
CA ILE A 58 -17.29 3.41 -5.48
C ILE A 58 -16.91 3.92 -4.09
N VAL A 59 -16.03 3.19 -3.38
CA VAL A 59 -15.59 3.57 -2.03
C VAL A 59 -14.90 4.93 -2.01
N ASN A 60 -13.97 5.19 -2.94
CA ASN A 60 -13.19 6.42 -2.93
C ASN A 60 -13.92 7.64 -3.52
N LEU A 61 -14.94 7.45 -4.37
CA LEU A 61 -15.62 8.55 -5.06
C LEU A 61 -17.03 8.79 -4.54
N GLU A 62 -17.82 7.75 -4.29
CA GLU A 62 -19.23 7.91 -3.92
C GLU A 62 -19.40 8.13 -2.42
N TYR A 63 -18.58 7.48 -1.60
CA TYR A 63 -18.68 7.56 -0.13
C TYR A 63 -17.85 8.69 0.48
N VAL A 64 -16.91 9.31 -0.25
CA VAL A 64 -16.02 10.36 0.29
C VAL A 64 -16.75 11.60 0.83
N ASN A 65 -17.95 11.88 0.30
CA ASN A 65 -18.76 13.00 0.74
C ASN A 65 -19.69 12.65 1.91
N GLN A 66 -19.81 11.36 2.27
CA GLN A 66 -20.58 10.96 3.44
C GLN A 66 -19.91 11.52 4.71
N PRO A 67 -20.68 12.16 5.61
CA PRO A 67 -20.15 12.71 6.86
C PRO A 67 -19.44 11.67 7.74
N GLN A 68 -19.78 10.39 7.61
CA GLN A 68 -19.14 9.29 8.32
C GLN A 68 -17.76 8.97 7.72
N TYR A 69 -17.62 9.04 6.39
CA TYR A 69 -16.38 8.68 5.71
C TYR A 69 -15.24 9.67 6.01
N LEU A 70 -15.49 10.97 5.86
CA LEU A 70 -14.46 12.00 6.12
C LEU A 70 -15.09 13.29 6.64
N SER A 71 -14.89 13.59 7.93
CA SER A 71 -15.54 14.74 8.58
C SER A 71 -14.68 15.41 9.64
N ALA A 72 -14.37 16.69 9.38
CA ALA A 72 -13.77 17.58 10.38
C ALA A 72 -14.68 17.81 11.59
N ARG A 73 -16.01 17.67 11.44
CA ARG A 73 -16.95 17.74 12.58
C ARG A 73 -16.85 16.51 13.48
N ASN A 74 -16.53 15.34 12.92
CA ASN A 74 -16.28 14.13 13.70
C ASN A 74 -14.96 14.22 14.47
N PHE A 75 -13.96 14.91 13.93
CA PHE A 75 -12.71 15.15 14.64
C PHE A 75 -12.93 15.91 15.97
N ILE A 76 -13.82 16.90 15.99
CA ILE A 76 -14.14 17.67 17.20
C ILE A 76 -14.92 16.82 18.23
N LYS A 77 -15.77 15.89 17.77
CA LYS A 77 -16.65 15.09 18.65
C LYS A 77 -16.02 13.77 19.13
N LYS A 78 -15.23 13.12 18.29
CA LYS A 78 -14.72 11.74 18.48
C LYS A 78 -13.19 11.64 18.39
N GLN A 79 -12.46 12.73 18.12
CA GLN A 79 -11.02 12.72 17.76
C GLN A 79 -10.69 11.84 16.55
N GLN A 80 -11.69 11.62 15.68
CA GLN A 80 -11.58 10.79 14.49
C GLN A 80 -11.92 11.62 13.25
N LEU A 81 -10.98 11.75 12.33
CA LEU A 81 -11.21 12.42 11.05
C LEU A 81 -11.99 11.51 10.08
N PHE A 82 -11.75 10.21 10.17
CA PHE A 82 -12.42 9.13 9.46
C PHE A 82 -13.19 8.30 10.50
N ASP A 83 -14.49 8.03 10.29
CA ASP A 83 -15.22 7.11 11.16
C ASP A 83 -14.78 5.68 10.80
N MET A 84 -13.88 5.12 11.62
CA MET A 84 -13.23 3.84 11.33
C MET A 84 -14.23 2.68 11.38
N ASP A 85 -15.27 2.77 12.20
CA ASP A 85 -16.32 1.76 12.28
C ASP A 85 -17.16 1.80 11.00
N PHE A 86 -17.48 3.00 10.50
CA PHE A 86 -18.13 3.12 9.19
C PHE A 86 -17.28 2.52 8.05
N ILE A 87 -15.98 2.84 7.98
CA ILE A 87 -15.12 2.43 6.85
C ILE A 87 -14.79 0.94 6.89
N PHE A 88 -14.56 0.36 8.07
CA PHE A 88 -14.05 -1.00 8.20
C PHE A 88 -15.08 -2.02 8.70
N GLU A 89 -16.25 -1.58 9.17
CA GLU A 89 -17.34 -2.48 9.57
C GLU A 89 -18.61 -2.25 8.75
N GLU A 90 -19.14 -1.03 8.69
CA GLU A 90 -20.43 -0.77 8.02
C GLU A 90 -20.32 -0.86 6.50
N LEU A 91 -19.35 -0.16 5.92
CA LEU A 91 -19.17 -0.06 4.48
C LEU A 91 -18.90 -1.42 3.82
N PRO A 92 -17.93 -2.25 4.28
CA PRO A 92 -17.64 -3.54 3.66
C PRO A 92 -18.68 -4.62 3.94
N ASN A 93 -19.58 -4.46 4.91
CA ASN A 93 -20.57 -5.49 5.25
C ASN A 93 -22.01 -5.13 4.85
N ILE A 94 -22.30 -3.85 4.56
CA ILE A 94 -23.65 -3.37 4.24
C ILE A 94 -23.69 -2.64 2.89
N HIS A 95 -22.85 -1.61 2.73
CA HIS A 95 -23.00 -0.64 1.64
C HIS A 95 -22.30 -1.04 0.35
N VAL A 96 -21.07 -1.52 0.46
CA VAL A 96 -20.24 -2.01 -0.65
C VAL A 96 -19.63 -3.35 -0.23
N PRO A 97 -20.45 -4.43 -0.22
CA PRO A 97 -20.06 -5.72 0.34
C PRO A 97 -18.70 -6.21 -0.19
N PHE A 98 -17.81 -6.57 0.74
CA PHE A 98 -16.52 -7.16 0.41
C PHE A 98 -16.67 -8.66 0.16
N ASP A 99 -16.02 -9.16 -0.90
CA ASP A 99 -16.02 -10.58 -1.23
C ASP A 99 -14.93 -11.32 -0.42
N TYR A 100 -15.29 -11.69 0.80
CA TYR A 100 -14.41 -12.40 1.73
C TYR A 100 -14.02 -13.79 1.23
N GLU A 101 -14.90 -14.48 0.49
CA GLU A 101 -14.63 -15.83 -0.02
C GLU A 101 -13.57 -15.79 -1.11
N THR A 102 -13.73 -14.93 -2.12
CA THR A 102 -12.72 -14.75 -3.17
C THR A 102 -11.40 -14.28 -2.56
N PHE A 103 -11.44 -13.34 -1.61
CA PHE A 103 -10.23 -12.90 -0.91
C PHE A 103 -9.52 -14.04 -0.16
N LYS A 104 -10.28 -14.87 0.57
CA LYS A 104 -9.77 -16.01 1.33
C LYS A 104 -9.01 -16.99 0.45
N TYR A 105 -9.66 -17.44 -0.62
CA TYR A 105 -9.14 -18.50 -1.48
C TYR A 105 -8.25 -18.00 -2.63
N ALA A 106 -8.06 -16.68 -2.76
CA ALA A 106 -7.07 -16.10 -3.65
C ALA A 106 -5.68 -16.70 -3.37
N LYS A 107 -5.01 -17.16 -4.43
CA LYS A 107 -3.70 -17.82 -4.35
C LYS A 107 -2.55 -16.83 -4.15
N GLU A 108 -2.79 -15.56 -4.44
CA GLU A 108 -1.81 -14.50 -4.24
C GLU A 108 -1.56 -14.27 -2.75
N GLN A 109 -0.30 -14.10 -2.40
CA GLN A 109 0.08 -13.60 -1.08
C GLN A 109 -0.33 -12.14 -0.96
N PHE A 110 -0.92 -11.78 0.18
CA PHE A 110 -1.30 -10.41 0.46
C PHE A 110 -0.77 -9.97 1.82
N ILE A 111 0.03 -8.91 1.84
CA ILE A 111 0.72 -8.42 3.02
C ILE A 111 0.25 -7.00 3.34
N VAL A 112 -0.12 -6.79 4.61
CA VAL A 112 -0.52 -5.49 5.15
C VAL A 112 0.59 -4.99 6.07
N GLY A 113 1.14 -3.81 5.78
CA GLY A 113 2.12 -3.16 6.65
C GLY A 113 1.46 -2.21 7.66
N THR A 114 1.92 -2.24 8.91
CA THR A 114 1.49 -1.34 9.99
C THR A 114 2.72 -0.83 10.76
N THR A 115 2.49 0.07 11.72
CA THR A 115 3.51 0.56 12.64
C THR A 115 3.20 0.08 14.06
N ASP A 116 4.11 -0.65 14.71
CA ASP A 116 4.04 -0.82 16.16
C ASP A 116 4.54 0.46 16.84
N ILE A 117 3.66 1.12 17.59
CA ILE A 117 3.97 2.39 18.26
C ILE A 117 4.97 2.23 19.41
N SER A 118 5.05 1.04 20.00
CA SER A 118 5.93 0.74 21.13
C SER A 118 7.38 0.72 20.67
N THR A 119 7.65 0.04 19.55
CA THR A 119 9.01 -0.08 19.00
C THR A 119 9.33 0.95 17.93
N GLY A 120 8.33 1.61 17.34
CA GLY A 120 8.48 2.48 16.17
C GLY A 120 8.98 1.72 14.93
N LYS A 121 8.59 0.45 14.77
CA LYS A 121 9.05 -0.41 13.68
C LYS A 121 7.88 -0.88 12.82
N PRO A 122 8.11 -1.19 11.53
CA PRO A 122 7.09 -1.82 10.71
C PRO A 122 6.80 -3.24 11.20
N ILE A 123 5.51 -3.58 11.27
CA ILE A 123 5.03 -4.97 11.39
C ILE A 123 4.27 -5.31 10.10
N TYR A 124 4.43 -6.54 9.63
CA TYR A 124 3.82 -7.01 8.39
C TYR A 124 2.99 -8.25 8.67
N PHE A 125 1.74 -8.23 8.22
CA PHE A 125 0.79 -9.31 8.42
C PHE A 125 0.39 -9.90 7.08
N SER A 126 0.59 -11.20 6.90
CA SER A 126 0.16 -11.91 5.70
C SER A 126 -1.28 -12.42 5.84
N LYS A 127 -2.02 -12.42 4.73
CA LYS A 127 -3.36 -13.01 4.61
C LYS A 127 -3.37 -14.47 5.01
N GLU A 128 -2.31 -15.20 4.71
CA GLU A 128 -2.20 -16.63 5.00
C GLU A 128 -2.16 -16.92 6.50
N GLN A 129 -1.48 -16.07 7.27
CA GLN A 129 -1.34 -16.25 8.72
C GLN A 129 -2.49 -15.60 9.50
N TYR A 130 -3.01 -14.46 9.03
CA TYR A 130 -3.93 -13.61 9.79
C TYR A 130 -5.28 -13.43 9.09
N HIS A 131 -5.73 -14.43 8.33
CA HIS A 131 -6.91 -14.37 7.46
C HIS A 131 -8.13 -13.67 8.09
N ASP A 132 -8.58 -14.16 9.25
CA ASP A 132 -9.78 -13.65 9.94
C ASP A 132 -9.57 -12.23 10.52
N HIS A 133 -8.33 -11.79 10.65
CA HIS A 133 -7.95 -10.50 11.23
C HIS A 133 -7.60 -9.45 10.19
N ILE A 134 -7.57 -9.79 8.89
CA ILE A 134 -7.23 -8.83 7.84
C ILE A 134 -8.08 -7.55 7.87
N PRO A 135 -9.41 -7.57 8.12
CA PRO A 135 -10.18 -6.33 8.24
C PRO A 135 -9.67 -5.41 9.36
N LEU A 136 -9.36 -5.97 10.53
CA LEU A 136 -8.77 -5.25 11.66
C LEU A 136 -7.36 -4.72 11.32
N LEU A 137 -6.57 -5.49 10.59
CA LEU A 137 -5.22 -5.11 10.18
C LEU A 137 -5.21 -4.03 9.09
N LEU A 138 -6.19 -4.04 8.18
CA LEU A 138 -6.44 -2.95 7.23
C LEU A 138 -6.85 -1.65 7.95
N ARG A 139 -7.69 -1.77 8.99
CA ARG A 139 -8.05 -0.68 9.90
C ARG A 139 -6.79 -0.11 10.55
N ALA A 140 -5.97 -0.96 11.17
CA ALA A 140 -4.70 -0.56 11.78
C ALA A 140 -3.76 0.12 10.79
N SER A 141 -3.59 -0.45 9.59
CA SER A 141 -2.77 0.08 8.50
C SER A 141 -3.24 1.45 8.01
N SER A 142 -4.50 1.83 8.29
CA SER A 142 -5.11 3.11 7.91
C SER A 142 -5.32 4.06 9.11
N SER A 143 -4.92 3.67 10.33
CA SER A 143 -5.06 4.49 11.54
C SER A 143 -3.98 5.57 11.60
N ILE A 144 -4.24 6.70 10.95
CA ILE A 144 -3.31 7.83 10.90
C ILE A 144 -3.11 8.43 12.30
N PRO A 145 -1.87 8.70 12.74
CA PRO A 145 -1.59 9.30 14.04
C PRO A 145 -2.38 10.59 14.29
N ILE A 146 -2.82 10.77 15.54
CA ILE A 146 -3.57 11.92 16.08
C ILE A 146 -5.03 11.98 15.59
N VAL A 147 -5.34 11.42 14.42
CA VAL A 147 -6.66 11.56 13.77
C VAL A 147 -7.46 10.27 13.69
N ALA A 148 -6.91 9.16 14.19
CA ALA A 148 -7.54 7.85 14.30
C ALA A 148 -7.04 7.14 15.58
N PRO A 149 -7.84 6.22 16.15
CA PRO A 149 -7.44 5.47 17.33
C PRO A 149 -6.32 4.48 17.02
N VAL A 150 -5.49 4.21 18.04
CA VAL A 150 -4.56 3.08 18.07
C VAL A 150 -5.38 1.79 18.03
N VAL A 151 -4.96 0.84 17.19
CA VAL A 151 -5.58 -0.48 17.12
C VAL A 151 -4.75 -1.46 17.94
N GLU A 152 -5.38 -2.12 18.91
CA GLU A 152 -4.75 -3.18 19.69
C GLU A 152 -4.94 -4.51 18.96
N PHE A 153 -3.85 -5.26 18.80
CA PHE A 153 -3.88 -6.58 18.19
C PHE A 153 -2.79 -7.44 18.83
N GLU A 154 -3.21 -8.55 19.45
CA GLU A 154 -2.34 -9.34 20.34
C GLU A 154 -1.71 -8.42 21.41
N ASP A 155 -0.40 -8.53 21.65
CA ASP A 155 0.34 -7.66 22.57
C ASP A 155 0.84 -6.35 21.92
N MET A 156 0.41 -6.07 20.68
CA MET A 156 0.87 -4.92 19.89
C MET A 156 -0.12 -3.78 19.87
N LYS A 157 0.41 -2.57 19.73
CA LYS A 157 -0.35 -1.34 19.51
C LYS A 157 0.00 -0.75 18.15
N LEU A 158 -0.95 -0.79 17.24
CA LEU A 158 -0.73 -0.56 15.82
C LEU A 158 -1.32 0.78 15.34
N LEU A 159 -0.59 1.44 14.45
CA LEU A 159 -1.02 2.60 13.66
C LEU A 159 -0.66 2.41 12.17
N ASP A 160 -1.01 3.40 11.35
CA ASP A 160 -0.79 3.41 9.90
C ASP A 160 0.66 3.06 9.53
N GLY A 161 0.84 2.13 8.59
CA GLY A 161 2.16 1.65 8.15
C GLY A 161 2.98 2.72 7.43
N GLY A 162 2.32 3.73 6.87
CA GLY A 162 2.94 4.85 6.17
C GLY A 162 3.74 5.81 7.05
N ILE A 163 3.81 5.57 8.36
CA ILE A 163 4.69 6.27 9.29
C ILE A 163 6.14 5.79 9.13
N VAL A 164 6.34 4.47 9.13
CA VAL A 164 7.65 3.79 9.15
C VAL A 164 8.04 3.23 7.79
N ASP A 165 7.09 2.77 6.98
CA ASP A 165 7.35 2.21 5.66
C ASP A 165 6.21 2.51 4.67
N PRO A 166 6.15 3.75 4.14
CA PRO A 166 5.10 4.18 3.22
C PRO A 166 5.11 3.49 1.85
N ILE A 167 6.23 2.88 1.46
CA ILE A 167 6.39 2.15 0.20
C ILE A 167 7.21 0.90 0.53
N PRO A 168 6.57 -0.23 0.89
CA PRO A 168 7.23 -1.39 1.50
C PRO A 168 8.01 -2.27 0.49
N ILE A 169 8.79 -1.64 -0.38
CA ILE A 169 9.61 -2.27 -1.42
C ILE A 169 10.67 -3.18 -0.80
N LYS A 170 11.30 -2.73 0.29
CA LYS A 170 12.33 -3.51 0.98
C LYS A 170 11.77 -4.78 1.60
N LYS A 171 10.54 -4.74 2.12
CA LYS A 171 9.87 -5.94 2.60
C LYS A 171 9.58 -6.91 1.45
N SER A 172 9.08 -6.43 0.32
CA SER A 172 8.85 -7.28 -0.86
C SER A 172 10.13 -8.00 -1.31
N GLU A 173 11.26 -7.29 -1.35
CA GLU A 173 12.57 -7.87 -1.67
C GLU A 173 13.02 -8.91 -0.63
N LEU A 174 12.86 -8.63 0.66
CA LEU A 174 13.18 -9.55 1.75
C LEU A 174 12.32 -10.82 1.69
N ASP A 175 11.09 -10.73 1.20
CA ASP A 175 10.20 -11.87 0.99
C ASP A 175 10.53 -12.67 -0.28
N GLY A 176 11.61 -12.30 -0.98
CA GLY A 176 12.17 -13.06 -2.09
C GLY A 176 11.76 -12.56 -3.49
N ASN A 177 11.10 -11.40 -3.59
CA ASN A 177 10.76 -10.80 -4.87
C ASN A 177 11.95 -10.01 -5.44
N SER A 178 12.72 -10.64 -6.33
CA SER A 178 13.85 -10.01 -7.03
C SER A 178 13.45 -8.85 -7.94
N PHE A 179 12.20 -8.85 -8.39
CA PHE A 179 11.64 -7.83 -9.28
C PHE A 179 10.34 -7.32 -8.71
N ASN A 180 10.04 -6.03 -8.90
CA ASN A 180 8.86 -5.42 -8.32
C ASN A 180 8.16 -4.46 -9.27
N VAL A 181 6.83 -4.49 -9.25
CA VAL A 181 5.99 -3.44 -9.79
C VAL A 181 5.59 -2.55 -8.62
N VAL A 182 5.89 -1.26 -8.70
CA VAL A 182 5.58 -0.29 -7.64
C VAL A 182 4.55 0.70 -8.16
N ILE A 183 3.48 0.91 -7.39
CA ILE A 183 2.50 1.97 -7.65
C ILE A 183 2.72 3.10 -6.66
N LEU A 184 3.23 4.22 -7.17
CA LEU A 184 3.42 5.46 -6.42
C LEU A 184 2.21 6.39 -6.57
N THR A 185 1.92 7.18 -5.54
CA THR A 185 0.80 8.14 -5.48
C THR A 185 1.25 9.60 -5.61
N ARG A 186 2.53 9.82 -5.92
CA ARG A 186 3.16 11.15 -6.08
C ARG A 186 3.91 11.24 -7.42
N ASN A 187 3.98 12.46 -7.95
CA ASN A 187 4.78 12.76 -9.13
C ASN A 187 6.29 12.60 -8.84
N ASP A 188 7.08 12.45 -9.90
CA ASP A 188 8.52 12.16 -9.81
C ASP A 188 9.35 13.27 -9.14
N ASP A 189 8.88 14.51 -9.22
CA ASP A 189 9.51 15.71 -8.65
C ASP A 189 9.17 15.95 -7.17
N TYR A 190 8.34 15.09 -6.57
CA TYR A 190 7.90 15.26 -5.20
C TYR A 190 9.01 14.93 -4.19
N VAL A 191 9.31 15.91 -3.33
CA VAL A 191 10.18 15.74 -2.15
C VAL A 191 9.36 15.95 -0.89
N LYS A 192 9.39 14.96 0.02
CA LYS A 192 8.69 15.05 1.30
C LYS A 192 9.45 16.00 2.22
N LYS A 193 8.77 17.07 2.65
CA LYS A 193 9.32 18.05 3.58
C LYS A 193 9.18 17.60 5.03
N GLN A 194 10.14 17.98 5.86
CA GLN A 194 10.06 17.79 7.31
C GLN A 194 8.81 18.46 7.86
N THR A 195 8.14 17.77 8.78
CA THR A 195 6.91 18.26 9.41
C THR A 195 7.22 18.75 10.81
N LYS A 196 6.90 20.01 11.11
CA LYS A 196 7.18 20.65 12.42
C LYS A 196 6.10 20.34 13.47
N MET A 197 5.79 19.05 13.67
CA MET A 197 4.74 18.60 14.62
C MET A 197 5.28 17.88 15.86
N LYS A 198 6.58 18.01 16.16
CA LYS A 198 7.24 17.39 17.32
C LYS A 198 6.51 17.63 18.65
N TRP A 199 6.06 18.86 18.90
CA TRP A 199 5.35 19.21 20.13
C TRP A 199 3.98 18.52 20.24
N ILE A 200 3.25 18.39 19.12
CA ILE A 200 1.96 17.70 19.06
C ILE A 200 2.19 16.19 19.27
N ALA A 201 3.16 15.61 18.57
CA ALA A 201 3.53 14.20 18.74
C ALA A 201 3.88 13.90 20.20
N LYS A 202 4.68 14.74 20.86
CA LYS A 202 5.01 14.62 22.29
C LYS A 202 3.78 14.74 23.21
N ARG A 203 2.78 15.54 22.83
CA ARG A 203 1.55 15.71 23.62
C ARG A 203 0.68 14.45 23.63
N PHE A 204 0.54 13.80 22.48
CA PHE A 204 -0.33 12.63 22.30
C PHE A 204 0.38 11.29 22.55
N TYR A 205 1.69 11.22 22.29
CA TYR A 205 2.45 9.97 22.31
C TYR A 205 3.64 10.00 23.26
N LYS A 206 3.53 10.71 24.39
CA LYS A 206 4.61 10.88 25.39
C LYS A 206 5.24 9.55 25.83
N GLU A 207 4.43 8.50 25.94
CA GLU A 207 4.84 7.16 26.37
C GLU A 207 5.53 6.35 25.26
N TYR A 208 5.54 6.84 24.02
CA TYR A 208 6.04 6.15 22.84
C TYR A 208 7.18 6.95 22.16
N PRO A 209 8.38 7.03 22.79
CA PRO A 209 9.49 7.83 22.27
C PRO A 209 9.98 7.35 20.90
N ALA A 210 9.90 6.03 20.63
CA ALA A 210 10.26 5.47 19.33
C ALA A 210 9.34 5.99 18.21
N LEU A 211 8.02 6.02 18.43
CA LEU A 211 7.06 6.61 17.50
C LEU A 211 7.34 8.10 17.25
N ILE A 212 7.60 8.89 18.31
CA ILE A 212 7.91 10.32 18.18
C ILE A 212 9.13 10.53 17.28
N LYS A 213 10.19 9.74 17.47
CA LYS A 213 11.41 9.80 16.65
C LYS A 213 11.08 9.54 15.18
N VAL A 214 10.37 8.46 14.87
CA VAL A 214 10.02 8.14 13.48
C VAL A 214 9.14 9.22 12.85
N LEU A 215 8.19 9.79 13.59
CA LEU A 215 7.34 10.87 13.07
C LEU A 215 8.15 12.11 12.65
N GLU A 216 9.29 12.37 13.29
CA GLU A 216 10.23 13.44 12.91
C GLU A 216 11.03 13.05 11.65
N GLU A 217 11.49 11.80 11.58
CA GLU A 217 12.37 11.25 10.53
C GLU A 217 11.61 10.77 9.28
N ARG A 218 10.27 10.67 9.31
CA ARG A 218 9.43 10.12 8.21
C ARG A 218 9.68 10.70 6.82
N HIS A 219 10.18 11.93 6.77
CA HIS A 219 10.48 12.62 5.52
C HIS A 219 11.76 12.09 4.88
N GLU A 220 12.77 11.81 5.69
CA GLU A 220 14.01 11.14 5.28
C GLU A 220 13.72 9.71 4.84
N ILE A 221 12.95 8.95 5.62
CA ILE A 221 12.52 7.59 5.28
C ILE A 221 11.90 7.56 3.88
N TYR A 222 10.89 8.41 3.63
CA TYR A 222 10.22 8.47 2.33
C TYR A 222 11.18 8.84 1.19
N ASN A 223 11.98 9.90 1.36
CA ASN A 223 12.86 10.39 0.31
C ASN A 223 13.99 9.38 -0.01
N ASN A 224 14.50 8.68 1.00
CA ASN A 224 15.48 7.61 0.83
C ASN A 224 14.88 6.43 0.05
N THR A 225 13.65 6.03 0.37
CA THR A 225 12.94 4.98 -0.38
C THR A 225 12.67 5.38 -1.83
N ILE A 226 12.29 6.63 -2.09
CA ILE A 226 12.14 7.14 -3.46
C ILE A 226 13.48 7.12 -4.21
N SER A 227 14.57 7.56 -3.57
CA SER A 227 15.91 7.51 -4.18
C SER A 227 16.30 6.07 -4.54
N TYR A 228 16.02 5.13 -3.65
CA TYR A 228 16.25 3.71 -3.90
C TYR A 228 15.43 3.19 -5.08
N ILE A 229 14.13 3.53 -5.14
CA ILE A 229 13.25 3.11 -6.23
C ILE A 229 13.72 3.65 -7.58
N LYS A 230 14.19 4.91 -7.65
CA LYS A 230 14.74 5.49 -8.89
C LYS A 230 15.97 4.73 -9.38
N ASP A 231 16.92 4.45 -8.50
CA ASP A 231 18.12 3.66 -8.82
C ASP A 231 17.76 2.24 -9.31
N GLN A 232 16.79 1.59 -8.68
CA GLN A 232 16.36 0.25 -9.10
C GLN A 232 15.49 0.24 -10.36
N GLU A 233 14.76 1.32 -10.64
CA GLU A 233 14.03 1.50 -11.90
C GLU A 233 15.02 1.64 -13.07
N GLU A 234 16.09 2.43 -12.90
CA GLU A 234 17.16 2.57 -13.91
C GLU A 234 17.87 1.25 -14.19
N LYS A 235 18.07 0.42 -13.17
CA LYS A 235 18.59 -0.96 -13.30
C LYS A 235 17.59 -1.93 -13.91
N GLY A 236 16.33 -1.52 -14.05
CA GLY A 236 15.23 -2.33 -14.56
C GLY A 236 14.76 -3.41 -13.58
N ASN A 237 15.12 -3.33 -12.29
CA ASN A 237 14.65 -4.23 -11.23
C ASN A 237 13.24 -3.86 -10.75
N ILE A 238 12.87 -2.59 -10.90
CA ILE A 238 11.55 -2.08 -10.55
C ILE A 238 10.86 -1.47 -11.77
N PHE A 239 9.58 -1.78 -11.95
CA PHE A 239 8.69 -1.09 -12.89
C PHE A 239 7.75 -0.17 -12.12
N VAL A 240 7.68 1.12 -12.47
CA VAL A 240 6.88 2.09 -11.70
C VAL A 240 5.66 2.62 -12.46
N PHE A 241 4.51 2.53 -11.81
CA PHE A 241 3.36 3.39 -12.08
C PHE A 241 3.42 4.62 -11.17
N ARG A 242 3.29 5.81 -11.75
CA ARG A 242 3.27 7.10 -11.05
C ARG A 242 2.46 8.10 -11.87
N PRO A 243 1.73 9.05 -11.24
CA PRO A 243 0.91 10.02 -11.96
C PRO A 243 1.71 10.76 -13.05
N SER A 244 1.26 10.66 -14.30
CA SER A 244 1.90 11.31 -15.46
C SER A 244 1.66 12.82 -15.54
N SER A 245 0.66 13.32 -14.81
CA SER A 245 0.33 14.75 -14.73
C SER A 245 0.36 15.25 -13.29
N ARG A 246 0.57 16.56 -13.13
CA ARG A 246 0.72 17.20 -11.82
C ARG A 246 -0.47 16.90 -10.91
N LEU A 247 -0.19 16.35 -9.74
CA LEU A 247 -1.20 15.94 -8.78
C LEU A 247 -1.90 17.15 -8.14
N LYS A 248 -3.24 17.16 -8.22
CA LYS A 248 -4.10 18.19 -7.61
C LYS A 248 -4.73 17.76 -6.27
N VAL A 249 -4.55 16.48 -5.91
CA VAL A 249 -5.19 15.80 -4.78
C VAL A 249 -4.24 15.73 -3.57
N SER A 250 -4.76 16.09 -2.40
CA SER A 250 -4.08 15.97 -1.11
C SER A 250 -4.36 14.59 -0.46
N SER A 251 -3.67 14.21 0.62
CA SER A 251 -4.03 12.98 1.37
C SER A 251 -5.41 13.03 2.00
N ILE A 252 -5.92 14.24 2.27
CA ILE A 252 -7.26 14.52 2.78
C ILE A 252 -7.93 15.36 1.70
N GLU A 253 -8.76 14.75 0.88
CA GLU A 253 -9.44 15.40 -0.25
C GLU A 253 -10.87 14.87 -0.33
N ARG A 254 -11.83 15.77 -0.58
CA ARG A 254 -13.26 15.42 -0.69
C ARG A 254 -13.86 15.84 -2.02
N ASN A 255 -13.13 16.63 -2.82
CA ASN A 255 -13.60 17.06 -4.12
C ASN A 255 -13.64 15.85 -5.07
N THR A 256 -14.86 15.34 -5.28
CA THR A 256 -15.13 14.19 -6.14
C THR A 256 -14.62 14.38 -7.56
N ALA A 257 -14.74 15.57 -8.15
CA ALA A 257 -14.24 15.81 -9.51
C ALA A 257 -12.72 15.61 -9.60
N LYS A 258 -11.94 16.10 -8.63
CA LYS A 258 -10.49 15.86 -8.59
C LYS A 258 -10.13 14.40 -8.35
N LEU A 259 -10.88 13.71 -7.49
CA LEU A 259 -10.67 12.29 -7.21
C LEU A 259 -11.00 11.44 -8.44
N THR A 260 -12.08 11.77 -9.15
CA THR A 260 -12.45 11.15 -10.42
C THR A 260 -11.38 11.39 -11.49
N GLU A 261 -10.87 12.62 -11.63
CA GLU A 261 -9.74 12.91 -12.52
C GLU A 261 -8.52 12.05 -12.18
N LEU A 262 -8.21 11.91 -10.88
CA LEU A 262 -7.08 11.10 -10.42
C LEU A 262 -7.27 9.60 -10.68
N TYR A 263 -8.49 9.08 -10.50
CA TYR A 263 -8.83 7.68 -10.80
C TYR A 263 -8.57 7.37 -12.28
N TYR A 264 -9.14 8.18 -13.18
CA TYR A 264 -8.98 7.97 -14.61
C TYR A 264 -7.56 8.25 -15.10
N LEU A 265 -6.81 9.13 -14.43
CA LEU A 265 -5.37 9.28 -14.67
C LEU A 265 -4.63 7.97 -14.39
N GLY A 266 -4.90 7.32 -13.26
CA GLY A 266 -4.31 6.01 -12.92
C GLY A 266 -4.64 4.93 -13.96
N TYR A 267 -5.90 4.84 -14.35
CA TYR A 267 -6.35 3.91 -15.39
C TYR A 267 -5.63 4.15 -16.72
N LYS A 268 -5.55 5.41 -17.16
CA LYS A 268 -4.91 5.80 -18.43
C LYS A 268 -3.39 5.59 -18.41
N ASP A 269 -2.73 5.90 -17.31
CA ASP A 269 -1.29 5.66 -17.14
C ASP A 269 -0.99 4.16 -17.21
N ALA A 270 -1.83 3.34 -16.57
CA ALA A 270 -1.73 1.89 -16.62
C ALA A 270 -1.92 1.37 -18.05
N GLN A 271 -2.95 1.84 -18.75
CA GLN A 271 -3.22 1.52 -20.14
C GLN A 271 -2.06 1.88 -21.06
N THR A 272 -1.52 3.08 -20.93
CA THR A 272 -0.41 3.58 -21.75
C THR A 272 0.87 2.76 -21.56
N LYS A 273 1.13 2.32 -20.34
CA LYS A 273 2.34 1.56 -19.97
C LYS A 273 2.18 0.04 -20.08
N TYR A 274 1.01 -0.47 -20.44
CA TYR A 274 0.68 -1.89 -20.34
C TYR A 274 1.59 -2.79 -21.19
N GLU A 275 1.81 -2.45 -22.46
CA GLU A 275 2.68 -3.25 -23.33
C GLU A 275 4.14 -3.26 -22.84
N HIS A 276 4.61 -2.14 -22.30
CA HIS A 276 5.94 -2.06 -21.69
C HIS A 276 6.02 -2.92 -20.42
N LEU A 277 4.97 -2.93 -19.59
CA LEU A 277 4.87 -3.79 -18.43
C LEU A 277 4.93 -5.27 -18.84
N LEU A 278 4.18 -5.68 -19.87
CA LEU A 278 4.19 -7.07 -20.34
C LEU A 278 5.56 -7.50 -20.86
N SER A 279 6.22 -6.64 -21.66
CA SER A 279 7.58 -6.88 -22.13
C SER A 279 8.56 -7.03 -20.96
N TRP A 280 8.46 -6.13 -19.98
CA TRP A 280 9.29 -6.16 -18.77
C TRP A 280 9.06 -7.43 -17.94
N ILE A 281 7.80 -7.83 -17.70
CA ILE A 281 7.45 -9.07 -16.99
C ILE A 281 8.02 -10.29 -17.71
N LYS A 282 7.90 -10.34 -19.04
CA LYS A 282 8.40 -11.45 -19.86
C LYS A 282 9.91 -11.59 -19.71
N GLN A 283 10.65 -10.49 -19.82
CA GLN A 283 12.10 -10.49 -19.66
C GLN A 283 12.50 -10.97 -18.27
N ARG A 284 11.86 -10.49 -17.20
CA ARG A 284 12.19 -10.89 -15.83
C ARG A 284 11.82 -12.32 -15.48
N THR A 285 10.81 -12.88 -16.15
CA THR A 285 10.48 -14.29 -16.01
C THR A 285 11.59 -15.17 -16.57
N ILE A 286 12.16 -14.81 -17.72
CA ILE A 286 13.31 -15.52 -18.33
C ILE A 286 14.54 -15.40 -17.43
N ASP A 287 14.89 -14.19 -16.97
CA ASP A 287 16.05 -13.96 -16.09
C ASP A 287 15.98 -14.81 -14.81
N THR A 288 14.77 -15.04 -14.29
CA THR A 288 14.56 -15.84 -13.08
C THR A 288 14.74 -17.34 -13.32
N GLU A 289 14.43 -17.83 -14.52
CA GLU A 289 14.60 -19.23 -14.91
C GLU A 289 16.08 -19.54 -15.14
N GLU A 290 16.82 -18.68 -15.85
CA GLU A 290 18.27 -18.83 -16.07
C GLU A 290 19.09 -18.81 -14.77
N GLN A 291 18.65 -18.02 -13.78
CA GLN A 291 19.26 -17.99 -12.44
C GLN A 291 19.03 -19.29 -11.63
N LYS A 292 18.00 -20.08 -11.95
CA LYS A 292 17.79 -21.39 -11.29
C LYS A 292 18.70 -22.44 -11.90
N ASP A 293 18.83 -22.46 -13.22
CA ASP A 293 19.64 -23.46 -13.92
C ASP A 293 21.13 -23.30 -13.60
N SER A 294 21.62 -22.07 -13.56
CA SER A 294 23.01 -21.76 -13.17
C SER A 294 23.36 -22.07 -11.70
N ASN A 295 22.37 -22.10 -10.80
CA ASN A 295 22.56 -22.52 -9.41
C ASN A 295 22.45 -24.05 -9.23
N HIS A 296 21.79 -24.76 -10.15
CA HIS A 296 21.75 -26.22 -10.16
C HIS A 296 23.05 -26.86 -10.69
N GLU A 297 23.75 -26.23 -11.64
CA GLU A 297 25.05 -26.72 -12.13
C GLU A 297 26.20 -26.61 -11.11
N LYS A 298 26.03 -25.89 -10.00
CA LYS A 298 27.07 -25.73 -8.96
C LYS A 298 27.05 -26.79 -7.86
N VAL A 299 26.15 -27.78 -7.93
CA VAL A 299 26.15 -28.92 -7.01
C VAL A 299 26.77 -30.14 -7.70
N ALA A 300 28.09 -30.10 -7.91
CA ALA A 300 28.83 -31.32 -8.23
C ALA A 300 28.78 -32.27 -7.02
N PRO A 301 28.54 -33.58 -7.20
CA PRO A 301 28.48 -34.50 -6.08
C PRO A 301 29.86 -34.57 -5.42
N ILE A 302 29.89 -34.28 -4.12
CA ILE A 302 31.05 -34.55 -3.27
C ILE A 302 31.29 -36.07 -3.35
N LYS A 303 32.32 -36.47 -4.11
CA LYS A 303 32.83 -37.84 -4.06
C LYS A 303 33.47 -38.04 -2.70
N VAL A 304 32.79 -38.80 -1.85
CA VAL A 304 33.39 -39.37 -0.65
C VAL A 304 34.40 -40.42 -1.12
N VAL A 305 35.68 -40.17 -0.81
CA VAL A 305 36.76 -41.17 -0.85
C VAL A 305 37.09 -41.52 0.59
#